data_AF-F2B9K0-F1
#
_entry.id   AF-F2B9K0-F1
#
_cell.length_a   1.000
_cell.length_b   1.000
_cell.length_c   1.000
_cell.angle_alpha   90.00
_cell.angle_beta   90.00
_cell.angle_gamma   90.00
#
_symmetry.space_group_name_H-M   'P 1'
#
loop_
_entity.id
_entity.type
_entity.pdbx_description
1 polymer ?
#
loop_
_entity_poly.entity_id
_entity_poly.type
_entity_poly.pdbx_seq_one_letter_code
_entity_poly.pdbx_strand_id
1 'polypeptide(L)' 'MLAVRGEDDFLLSAIALNGLRQVLLAAHLMNVPFAAHEVIKKQPNILWATMKVFYKLA' A
#
# COMPACT_ATOMS: atom_id res chain seq x y z
N MET A 1 6.33 -7.76 5.32
CA MET A 1 5.51 -6.57 5.69
C MET A 1 4.85 -6.05 4.42
N LEU A 2 3.56 -5.69 4.47
CA LEU A 2 2.85 -5.04 3.36
C LEU A 2 2.76 -3.53 3.66
N ALA A 3 3.37 -2.71 2.81
CA ALA A 3 3.25 -1.25 2.86
C ALA A 3 2.37 -0.77 1.71
N VAL A 4 1.33 -0.01 2.05
CA VAL A 4 0.32 0.47 1.11
C VAL A 4 0.27 1.99 1.16
N ARG A 5 0.25 2.62 -0.01
CA ARG A 5 0.08 4.06 -0.21
C ARG A 5 -0.97 4.28 -1.29
N GLY A 6 -1.72 5.37 -1.24
CA GLY A 6 -2.55 5.81 -2.35
C GLY A 6 -1.72 6.57 -3.38
N GLU A 7 -2.05 6.43 -4.66
CA GLU A 7 -1.39 7.10 -5.79
C GLU A 7 -1.26 8.62 -5.64
N ASP A 8 -2.28 9.28 -5.11
CA ASP A 8 -2.36 10.72 -4.91
C ASP A 8 -2.14 11.11 -3.44
N ASP A 9 -1.46 10.28 -2.65
CA ASP A 9 -1.14 10.59 -1.26
C ASP A 9 -0.17 11.77 -1.18
N PHE A 10 -0.65 12.88 -0.61
CA PHE A 10 0.11 14.12 -0.43
C PHE A 10 0.92 14.14 0.88
N LEU A 11 0.64 13.24 1.83
CA LEU A 11 1.35 13.16 3.11
C LEU A 11 2.57 12.25 3.01
N LEU A 12 2.43 11.12 2.31
CA LEU A 12 3.50 10.14 2.13
C LEU A 12 3.90 10.05 0.66
N SER A 13 5.18 10.27 0.36
CA SER A 13 5.68 10.26 -1.01
C SER A 13 5.87 8.85 -1.56
N ALA A 14 5.71 8.70 -2.88
CA ALA A 14 6.02 7.44 -3.57
C ALA A 14 7.52 7.07 -3.45
N ILE A 15 8.40 8.06 -3.37
CA ILE A 15 9.85 7.85 -3.16
C ILE A 15 10.10 7.22 -1.79
N ALA A 16 9.44 7.72 -0.74
CA ALA A 16 9.56 7.15 0.61
C ALA A 16 9.06 5.70 0.65
N LEU A 17 7.94 5.40 -0.02
CA LEU A 17 7.45 4.02 -0.15
C LEU A 17 8.50 3.11 -0.81
N ASN A 18 9.05 3.51 -1.96
CA ASN A 18 10.10 2.76 -2.64
C ASN A 18 11.38 2.61 -1.80
N GLY A 19 11.72 3.62 -1.01
CA GLY A 19 12.85 3.61 -0.09
C GLY A 19 12.77 2.51 0.97
N LEU A 20 11.56 2.03 1.32
CA LEU A 20 11.40 0.94 2.30
C LEU A 20 12.13 -0.34 1.90
N ARG A 21 12.34 -0.61 0.60
CA ARG A 21 13.09 -1.80 0.15
C ARG A 21 14.55 -1.79 0.60
N GLN A 22 15.13 -0.62 0.86
CA GLN A 22 16.51 -0.48 1.30
C GLN A 22 16.69 -0.90 2.78
N VAL A 23 15.62 -0.79 3.58
CA VAL A 23 15.65 -1.10 5.02
C VAL A 23 14.95 -2.43 5.31
N LEU A 24 13.95 -2.78 4.50
CA LEU A 24 13.12 -3.97 4.65
C LEU A 24 13.10 -4.75 3.32
N LEU A 25 14.12 -5.57 3.12
CA LEU A 25 14.35 -6.35 1.89
C LEU A 25 13.14 -7.22 1.47
N ALA A 26 12.36 -7.71 2.44
CA ALA A 26 11.17 -8.53 2.21
C ALA A 26 9.85 -7.74 2.27
N ALA A 27 9.89 -6.40 2.13
CA ALA A 27 8.68 -5.59 2.08
C ALA A 27 7.97 -5.73 0.73
N HIS A 28 6.67 -6.02 0.76
CA HIS A 28 5.79 -5.89 -0.39
C HIS A 28 5.24 -4.47 -0.39
N LEU A 29 5.44 -3.76 -1.50
CA LEU A 29 5.01 -2.39 -1.66
C LEU A 29 3.84 -2.35 -2.64
N MET A 30 2.80 -1.59 -2.31
CA MET A 30 1.65 -1.38 -3.16
C MET A 30 1.32 0.11 -3.22
N ASN A 31 1.21 0.63 -4.44
CA ASN A 31 0.66 1.95 -4.72
C ASN A 31 -0.74 1.74 -5.31
N VAL A 32 -1.77 2.27 -4.64
CA VAL A 32 -3.18 2.00 -4.94
C VAL A 32 -3.74 3.13 -5.81
N PRO A 33 -4.26 2.85 -7.02
CA PRO A 33 -4.74 3.88 -7.93
C PRO A 33 -6.03 4.55 -7.40
N PHE A 34 -6.27 5.79 -7.83
CA PHE A 34 -7.47 6.55 -7.46
C PHE A 34 -7.69 6.67 -5.94
N ALA A 35 -6.60 6.74 -5.18
CA ALA A 35 -6.61 6.93 -3.74
C ALA A 35 -5.56 7.96 -3.34
N ALA A 36 -5.95 8.88 -2.46
CA ALA A 36 -4.99 9.72 -1.74
C ALA A 36 -4.57 9.01 -0.44
N HIS A 37 -4.28 9.76 0.62
CA HIS A 37 -3.81 9.19 1.89
C HIS A 37 -4.77 8.16 2.52
N GLU A 38 -6.09 8.40 2.45
CA GLU A 38 -7.11 7.52 3.05
C GLU A 38 -7.44 6.29 2.19
N VAL A 39 -6.45 5.43 1.87
CA VAL A 39 -6.62 4.25 0.99
C VAL A 39 -7.75 3.33 1.45
N ILE A 40 -7.85 3.06 2.76
CA ILE A 40 -8.89 2.20 3.34
C ILE A 40 -10.30 2.71 2.97
N LYS A 41 -10.48 4.03 2.94
CA LYS A 41 -11.77 4.66 2.64
C LYS A 41 -12.02 4.79 1.14
N LYS A 42 -10.98 5.10 0.35
CA LYS A 42 -11.11 5.37 -1.09
C LYS A 42 -11.15 4.10 -1.93
N GLN A 43 -10.36 3.09 -1.56
CA GLN A 43 -10.21 1.84 -2.30
C GLN A 43 -10.28 0.63 -1.36
N PRO A 44 -11.36 0.48 -0.56
CA PRO A 44 -11.49 -0.61 0.41
C PRO A 44 -11.40 -1.99 -0.25
N ASN A 45 -11.98 -2.14 -1.45
CA ASN A 45 -12.00 -3.42 -2.15
C ASN A 45 -10.62 -3.85 -2.65
N ILE A 46 -9.84 -2.92 -3.21
CA ILE A 46 -8.47 -3.19 -3.67
C ILE A 46 -7.58 -3.55 -2.49
N LEU A 47 -7.69 -2.78 -1.40
CA LEU A 47 -6.94 -3.06 -0.18
C LEU A 47 -7.33 -4.41 0.41
N TRP A 48 -8.63 -4.70 0.52
CA TRP A 48 -9.12 -5.95 1.06
C TRP A 48 -8.72 -7.18 0.23
N ALA A 49 -8.82 -7.09 -1.10
CA ALA A 49 -8.35 -8.14 -2.00
C ALA A 49 -6.85 -8.43 -1.78
N THR A 50 -6.05 -7.38 -1.64
CA THR A 50 -4.61 -7.51 -1.36
C THR A 50 -4.35 -8.15 -0.01
N MET A 51 -5.07 -7.72 1.04
CA MET A 51 -4.95 -8.30 2.37
C MET A 51 -5.30 -9.78 2.40
N LYS A 52 -6.37 -10.19 1.70
CA LYS A 52 -6.76 -11.62 1.62
C LYS A 52 -5.66 -12.47 1.00
N VAL A 53 -5.06 -12.03 -0.10
CA VAL A 53 -3.97 -12.76 -0.77
C VAL A 53 -2.70 -12.74 0.10
N PHE A 54 -2.31 -11.58 0.63
CA PHE A 54 -1.06 -11.42 1.34
C PHE A 54 -1.03 -12.15 2.68
N TYR A 55 -2.12 -12.06 3.45
CA TYR A 55 -2.23 -12.67 4.77
C TYR A 55 -2.93 -14.03 4.74
N LYS A 56 -3.31 -14.54 3.56
CA LYS A 56 -4.05 -15.80 3.40
C LYS A 56 -5.33 -15.83 4.26
N LEU A 57 -6.06 -14.71 4.28
CA LEU A 57 -7.31 -14.60 5.02
C LEU A 57 -8.41 -15.34 4.25
N ALA A 58 -9.17 -16.16 4.98
CA ALA A 58 -10.33 -16.90 4.46
C ALA A 58 -11.51 -15.97 4.16
#